data_AF-A0A951RAM5-F1
#
_entry.id   AF-A0A951RAM5-F1
#
_cell.length_a   1.000
_cell.length_b   1.000
_cell.length_c   1.000
_cell.angle_alpha   90.00
_cell.angle_beta   90.00
_cell.angle_gamma   90.00
#
_symmetry.space_group_name_H-M   'P 1'
#
loop_
_entity.id
_entity.type
_entity.pdbx_description
1 polymer ?
#
loop_
_entity_poly.entity_id
_entity_poly.type
_entity_poly.pdbx_seq_one_letter_code
_entity_poly.pdbx_strand_id
1 'polypeptide(L)'
;MFPIISFSQTTSQIENNTSEWAYYNSHGKLQYKTTQKGDKILDFSFAGYMGGGVVIPDVPVKITVNPTGGDDTENIQSAINEVSKMEFSGNFRGAVLLAPGNYTISKTIEISTSGVVLRGSGSGLYGNIKSTINLSGNPFNAITIRALRNSNNDENLNEQILTQITDPYIPSGTNTFMVSNAGKFNVGDLISIDKPVTAKWVEFMQMHDLVRDGKPQTWLPVGSVLNTEREIVKISGNFITVDVPLTDSYDSEFLNPPGVIVRKINTPNRIAHSGVENLHIVSPPQPISHTQRHFTALRINGEDCWARNMFIEETMNSVAVGGKRITVERVTVQRKALHQGSSRPAEFAPNGGQVLVDRCNVIADNVWFVATGGKQSGPIVILNCKFTGDLTAESHQRWSTGMLYDNVRAETGGIDFRNKGSMGSGHGWSMGWGVAWNCVAKNFVIQNPPGVHNWMIGCIGENIPKPRPFNQEPILPGGTLDSQGDPVTPVSLYLAQLKERLGEQALKNIAY
;
A
#
# COMPACT_ATOMS: atom_id res chain seq x y z
N MET A 1 2.00 14.49 27.02
CA MET A 1 1.62 13.19 27.61
C MET A 1 0.20 12.90 27.14
N PHE A 2 0.05 12.33 25.94
CA PHE A 2 -1.26 11.85 25.48
C PHE A 2 -1.57 10.56 26.25
N PRO A 3 -2.82 10.36 26.71
CA PRO A 3 -3.12 9.21 27.52
C PRO A 3 -2.97 7.96 26.65
N ILE A 4 -2.26 6.98 27.19
CA ILE A 4 -2.46 5.58 26.82
C ILE A 4 -3.94 5.34 27.14
N ILE A 5 -4.79 5.31 26.11
CA ILE A 5 -6.19 4.94 26.30
C ILE A 5 -6.15 3.46 26.69
N SER A 6 -6.37 3.20 27.98
CA SER A 6 -6.55 1.87 28.51
C SER A 6 -7.77 1.24 27.85
N PHE A 7 -7.58 0.07 27.25
CA PHE A 7 -8.67 -0.82 26.89
C PHE A 7 -9.48 -1.14 28.14
N SER A 8 -10.64 -0.49 28.28
CA SER A 8 -11.61 -0.76 29.35
C SER A 8 -13.01 -1.00 28.78
N GLN A 9 -13.08 -1.61 27.60
CA GLN A 9 -14.17 -2.53 27.29
C GLN A 9 -13.62 -3.93 27.55
N THR A 10 -14.32 -4.66 28.42
CA THR A 10 -13.98 -5.95 28.98
C THR A 10 -13.24 -6.87 27.99
N THR A 11 -11.96 -7.11 28.24
CA THR A 11 -11.13 -8.14 27.60
C THR A 11 -11.80 -9.52 27.59
N SER A 12 -12.75 -9.78 28.48
CA SER A 12 -13.49 -11.05 28.57
C SER A 12 -14.54 -11.28 27.47
N GLN A 13 -14.95 -10.28 26.68
CA GLN A 13 -15.90 -10.47 25.58
C GLN A 13 -15.24 -10.75 24.22
N ILE A 14 -13.97 -10.34 24.04
CA ILE A 14 -13.22 -10.57 22.79
C ILE A 14 -12.75 -12.03 22.70
N GLU A 15 -12.51 -12.71 23.82
CA GLU A 15 -11.87 -14.05 23.83
C GLU A 15 -12.72 -15.18 23.21
N ASN A 16 -14.02 -14.99 22.96
CA ASN A 16 -14.90 -16.07 22.49
C ASN A 16 -15.51 -15.86 21.11
N ASN A 17 -15.36 -14.69 20.49
CA ASN A 17 -15.94 -14.45 19.18
C ASN A 17 -14.88 -14.68 18.10
N THR A 18 -15.09 -15.69 17.26
CA THR A 18 -14.09 -16.15 16.29
C THR A 18 -14.67 -16.04 14.88
N SER A 19 -13.89 -15.48 13.95
CA SER A 19 -14.30 -15.43 12.55
C SER A 19 -14.42 -16.82 11.94
N GLU A 20 -15.38 -17.01 11.04
CA GLU A 20 -15.44 -18.25 10.25
C GLU A 20 -14.41 -18.28 9.11
N TRP A 21 -13.83 -17.13 8.73
CA TRP A 21 -12.94 -17.01 7.57
C TRP A 21 -11.46 -17.15 7.90
N ALA A 22 -11.03 -16.66 9.06
CA ALA A 22 -9.67 -16.83 9.56
C ALA A 22 -9.67 -16.95 11.09
N TYR A 23 -9.20 -18.06 11.63
CA TYR A 23 -9.30 -18.34 13.05
C TYR A 23 -8.18 -19.26 13.55
N TYR A 24 -7.94 -19.27 14.86
CA TYR A 24 -7.06 -20.25 15.47
C TYR A 24 -7.77 -21.60 15.66
N ASN A 25 -7.14 -22.69 15.24
CA ASN A 25 -7.58 -24.03 15.60
C ASN A 25 -7.19 -24.38 17.06
N SER A 26 -7.56 -25.58 17.51
CA SER A 26 -7.23 -26.11 18.84
C SER A 26 -5.73 -26.18 19.16
N HIS A 27 -4.86 -26.10 18.16
CA HIS A 27 -3.40 -26.09 18.30
C HIS A 27 -2.79 -24.67 18.21
N GLY A 28 -3.63 -23.62 18.18
CA GLY A 28 -3.17 -22.24 18.07
C GLY A 28 -2.59 -21.86 16.70
N LYS A 29 -2.92 -22.61 15.65
CA LYS A 29 -2.54 -22.31 14.25
C LYS A 29 -3.68 -21.68 13.49
N LEU A 30 -3.39 -20.74 12.60
CA LEU A 30 -4.41 -20.12 11.77
C LEU A 30 -4.96 -21.16 10.78
N GLN A 31 -6.27 -21.11 10.58
CA GLN A 31 -7.02 -21.85 9.58
C GLN A 31 -7.82 -20.85 8.77
N TYR A 32 -8.05 -21.19 7.50
CA TYR A 32 -8.72 -20.32 6.55
C TYR A 32 -9.85 -21.07 5.88
N LYS A 33 -11.04 -20.47 5.88
CA LYS A 33 -12.15 -20.95 5.05
C LYS A 33 -11.84 -20.68 3.58
N THR A 34 -12.20 -21.64 2.74
CA THR A 34 -12.08 -21.51 1.29
C THR A 34 -13.46 -21.40 0.65
N THR A 35 -13.56 -20.65 -0.45
CA THR A 35 -14.70 -20.74 -1.37
C THR A 35 -14.73 -22.13 -2.02
N GLN A 36 -15.80 -22.44 -2.75
CA GLN A 36 -15.88 -23.68 -3.55
C GLN A 36 -14.77 -23.76 -4.61
N LYS A 37 -14.33 -22.62 -5.15
CA LYS A 37 -13.22 -22.55 -6.11
C LYS A 37 -11.83 -22.57 -5.45
N GLY A 38 -11.76 -22.55 -4.11
CA GLY A 38 -10.52 -22.62 -3.34
C GLY A 38 -9.95 -21.26 -2.91
N ASP A 39 -10.65 -20.15 -3.18
CA ASP A 39 -10.17 -18.81 -2.78
C ASP A 39 -10.25 -18.66 -1.27
N LYS A 40 -9.30 -17.91 -0.71
CA LYS A 40 -9.25 -17.63 0.72
C LYS A 40 -8.69 -16.25 0.99
N ILE A 41 -8.86 -15.79 2.23
CA ILE A 41 -8.10 -14.66 2.76
C ILE A 41 -6.61 -15.01 2.65
N LEU A 42 -5.84 -14.16 1.98
CA LEU A 42 -4.41 -14.36 1.77
C LEU A 42 -3.58 -14.07 3.04
N ASP A 43 -2.34 -14.54 3.04
CA ASP A 43 -1.35 -14.16 4.04
C ASP A 43 -0.78 -12.76 3.73
N PHE A 44 -1.18 -11.77 4.54
CA PHE A 44 -0.74 -10.39 4.42
C PHE A 44 0.60 -10.12 5.12
N SER A 45 1.14 -11.07 5.87
CA SER A 45 2.33 -10.86 6.70
C SER A 45 3.61 -10.55 5.93
N PHE A 46 3.60 -10.69 4.61
CA PHE A 46 4.70 -10.32 3.70
C PHE A 46 4.81 -8.81 3.43
N ALA A 47 3.91 -7.99 3.99
CA ALA A 47 3.95 -6.54 3.86
C ALA A 47 4.96 -5.89 4.81
N GLY A 48 5.71 -4.90 4.29
CA GLY A 48 6.66 -4.07 5.03
C GLY A 48 8.12 -4.26 4.60
N TYR A 49 9.00 -3.46 5.19
CA TYR A 49 10.45 -3.50 5.03
C TYR A 49 10.98 -4.93 5.12
N MET A 50 11.74 -5.36 4.10
CA MET A 50 12.28 -6.73 3.97
C MET A 50 11.24 -7.85 4.08
N GLY A 51 9.97 -7.55 3.76
CA GLY A 51 8.88 -8.50 3.78
C GLY A 51 8.18 -8.63 5.14
N GLY A 52 8.31 -7.63 6.01
CA GLY A 52 7.63 -7.57 7.31
C GLY A 52 8.38 -8.31 8.42
N GLY A 53 8.17 -7.90 9.68
CA GLY A 53 8.78 -8.53 10.86
C GLY A 53 10.26 -8.24 11.08
N VAL A 54 10.84 -7.31 10.32
CA VAL A 54 12.26 -6.91 10.40
C VAL A 54 12.37 -5.53 11.03
N VAL A 55 13.35 -5.35 11.92
CA VAL A 55 13.64 -4.05 12.54
C VAL A 55 14.12 -3.09 11.45
N ILE A 56 13.46 -1.91 11.35
CA ILE A 56 14.02 -0.80 10.58
C ILE A 56 15.28 -0.30 11.30
N PRO A 57 16.46 -0.41 10.69
CA PRO A 57 17.73 -0.21 11.38
C PRO A 57 17.96 1.25 11.77
N ASP A 58 18.75 1.44 12.83
CA ASP A 58 19.34 2.75 13.13
C ASP A 58 20.67 2.88 12.38
N VAL A 59 20.62 3.52 11.21
CA VAL A 59 21.79 3.67 10.33
C VAL A 59 22.79 4.68 10.93
N PRO A 60 24.09 4.37 10.99
CA PRO A 60 25.09 5.29 11.53
C PRO A 60 25.12 6.64 10.79
N VAL A 61 25.14 7.73 11.56
CA VAL A 61 25.28 9.09 11.02
C VAL A 61 26.69 9.27 10.47
N LYS A 62 26.78 9.78 9.25
CA LYS A 62 28.04 10.10 8.58
C LYS A 62 28.26 11.60 8.43
N ILE A 63 27.18 12.35 8.24
CA ILE A 63 27.22 13.80 8.09
C ILE A 63 26.09 14.40 8.93
N THR A 64 26.39 15.48 9.65
CA THR A 64 25.39 16.31 10.33
C THR A 64 25.31 17.68 9.66
N VAL A 65 24.09 18.09 9.29
CA VAL A 65 23.79 19.39 8.68
C VAL A 65 23.13 20.26 9.73
N ASN A 66 23.55 21.53 9.82
CA ASN A 66 22.90 22.56 10.63
C ASN A 66 22.08 23.49 9.74
N PRO A 67 20.98 24.08 10.24
CA PRO A 67 20.22 25.04 9.46
C PRO A 67 21.04 26.31 9.23
N THR A 68 20.98 26.85 8.02
CA THR A 68 21.73 28.06 7.63
C THR A 68 20.99 29.36 7.96
N GLY A 69 19.67 29.27 8.18
CA GLY A 69 18.77 30.43 8.26
C GLY A 69 18.36 30.99 6.89
N GLY A 70 18.88 30.43 5.79
CA GLY A 70 18.50 30.73 4.41
C GLY A 70 17.83 29.52 3.73
N ASP A 71 18.04 29.37 2.43
CA ASP A 71 17.64 28.17 1.69
C ASP A 71 18.68 27.06 1.88
N ASP A 72 18.28 25.99 2.55
CA ASP A 72 19.09 24.84 2.92
C ASP A 72 19.09 23.73 1.85
N THR A 73 18.40 23.91 0.73
CA THR A 73 18.23 22.88 -0.30
C THR A 73 19.56 22.28 -0.75
N GLU A 74 20.50 23.12 -1.20
CA GLU A 74 21.80 22.66 -1.72
C GLU A 74 22.70 22.10 -0.62
N ASN A 75 22.57 22.62 0.61
CA ASN A 75 23.34 22.15 1.76
C ASN A 75 22.94 20.70 2.13
N ILE A 76 21.63 20.45 2.23
CA ILE A 76 21.10 19.11 2.50
C ILE A 76 21.42 18.16 1.34
N GLN A 77 21.22 18.61 0.09
CA GLN A 77 21.47 17.77 -1.08
C GLN A 77 22.97 17.41 -1.21
N SER A 78 23.87 18.34 -0.91
CA SER A 78 25.32 18.09 -0.94
C SER A 78 25.73 17.04 0.08
N ALA A 79 25.19 17.09 1.30
CA ALA A 79 25.44 16.06 2.31
C ALA A 79 24.93 14.68 1.86
N ILE A 80 23.75 14.60 1.24
CA ILE A 80 23.23 13.35 0.67
C ILE A 80 24.15 12.84 -0.44
N ASN A 81 24.62 13.72 -1.32
CA ASN A 81 25.52 13.38 -2.42
C ASN A 81 26.88 12.87 -1.90
N GLU A 82 27.38 13.41 -0.79
CA GLU A 82 28.62 12.93 -0.15
C GLU A 82 28.43 11.54 0.47
N VAL A 83 27.37 11.33 1.25
CA VAL A 83 27.05 9.99 1.78
C VAL A 83 26.83 8.98 0.66
N SER A 84 26.23 9.39 -0.46
CA SER A 84 26.00 8.53 -1.63
C SER A 84 27.31 8.02 -2.26
N LYS A 85 28.43 8.71 -2.07
CA LYS A 85 29.77 8.31 -2.55
C LYS A 85 30.53 7.41 -1.58
N MET A 86 30.07 7.29 -0.32
CA MET A 86 30.73 6.45 0.68
C MET A 86 30.55 4.97 0.36
N GLU A 87 31.45 4.13 0.88
CA GLU A 87 31.39 2.67 0.69
C GLU A 87 30.03 2.09 1.10
N PHE A 88 29.52 1.18 0.27
CA PHE A 88 28.31 0.43 0.58
C PHE A 88 28.68 -0.77 1.45
N SER A 89 28.52 -0.63 2.78
CA SER A 89 28.89 -1.65 3.76
C SER A 89 27.64 -2.30 4.35
N GLY A 90 27.52 -3.63 4.22
CA GLY A 90 26.30 -4.35 4.53
C GLY A 90 25.20 -3.95 3.55
N ASN A 91 24.28 -3.09 3.99
CA ASN A 91 23.18 -2.56 3.19
C ASN A 91 23.14 -1.03 3.14
N PHE A 92 24.14 -0.34 3.72
CA PHE A 92 24.09 1.10 3.94
C PHE A 92 25.40 1.81 3.62
N ARG A 93 25.27 3.07 3.20
CA ARG A 93 26.36 4.04 3.10
C ARG A 93 26.40 4.94 4.34
N GLY A 94 25.21 5.32 4.83
CA GLY A 94 25.08 6.08 6.06
C GLY A 94 23.83 6.96 6.10
N ALA A 95 23.68 7.66 7.23
CA ALA A 95 22.64 8.65 7.43
C ALA A 95 23.21 10.08 7.35
N VAL A 96 22.45 10.97 6.71
CA VAL A 96 22.56 12.42 6.88
C VAL A 96 21.62 12.83 8.00
N LEU A 97 22.17 13.40 9.07
CA LEU A 97 21.41 13.92 10.20
C LEU A 97 21.19 15.43 10.05
N LEU A 98 19.94 15.87 10.07
CA LEU A 98 19.58 17.26 10.29
C LEU A 98 19.57 17.52 11.79
N ALA A 99 20.44 18.41 12.26
CA ALA A 99 20.43 18.89 13.65
C ALA A 99 19.07 19.55 13.98
N PRO A 100 18.71 19.72 15.27
CA PRO A 100 17.48 20.41 15.65
C PRO A 100 17.45 21.83 15.07
N GLY A 101 16.32 22.25 14.51
CA GLY A 101 16.19 23.57 13.90
C GLY A 101 15.20 23.64 12.75
N ASN A 102 15.15 24.80 12.10
CA ASN A 102 14.28 25.09 10.96
C ASN A 102 15.12 25.21 9.70
N TYR A 103 14.84 24.35 8.73
CA TYR A 103 15.45 24.32 7.41
C TYR A 103 14.44 24.87 6.42
N THR A 104 14.83 25.80 5.55
CA THR A 104 13.94 26.23 4.46
C THR A 104 14.41 25.56 3.18
N ILE A 105 13.50 24.94 2.42
CA ILE A 105 13.82 24.40 1.10
C ILE A 105 12.92 25.00 0.02
N SER A 106 13.49 25.20 -1.17
CA SER A 106 12.78 25.73 -2.35
C SER A 106 12.72 24.74 -3.52
N LYS A 107 13.37 23.58 -3.38
CA LYS A 107 13.33 22.47 -4.35
C LYS A 107 13.33 21.11 -3.63
N THR A 108 13.05 20.07 -4.40
CA THR A 108 13.05 18.68 -3.94
C THR A 108 14.43 18.25 -3.47
N ILE A 109 14.49 17.63 -2.29
CA ILE A 109 15.62 16.83 -1.82
C ILE A 109 15.50 15.42 -2.38
N GLU A 110 16.53 14.93 -3.05
CA GLU A 110 16.53 13.64 -3.76
C GLU A 110 17.55 12.65 -3.19
N ILE A 111 17.05 11.46 -2.85
CA ILE A 111 17.84 10.28 -2.51
C ILE A 111 17.76 9.32 -3.70
N SER A 112 18.83 9.26 -4.49
CA SER A 112 18.91 8.47 -5.72
C SER A 112 19.97 7.38 -5.71
N THR A 113 20.48 7.05 -4.52
CA THR A 113 21.44 5.97 -4.30
C THR A 113 20.96 5.09 -3.14
N SER A 114 21.08 3.78 -3.29
CA SER A 114 20.75 2.80 -2.25
C SER A 114 21.60 2.96 -0.99
N GLY A 115 21.02 2.64 0.17
CA GLY A 115 21.70 2.64 1.46
C GLY A 115 21.85 4.02 2.11
N VAL A 116 21.05 5.01 1.69
CA VAL A 116 21.16 6.39 2.18
C VAL A 116 19.90 6.77 2.95
N VAL A 117 20.09 7.33 4.14
CA VAL A 117 19.00 7.76 5.03
C VAL A 117 19.06 9.25 5.25
N LEU A 118 17.93 9.94 5.11
CA LEU A 118 17.76 11.31 5.60
C LEU A 118 17.02 11.27 6.94
N ARG A 119 17.68 11.75 7.98
CA ARG A 119 17.19 11.69 9.36
C ARG A 119 17.12 13.08 9.95
N GLY A 120 16.01 13.44 10.59
CA GLY A 120 15.95 14.58 11.50
C GLY A 120 16.24 14.19 12.95
N SER A 121 16.39 15.19 13.81
CA SER A 121 16.57 14.99 15.24
C SER A 121 15.26 14.70 15.99
N GLY A 122 14.12 14.75 15.29
CA GLY A 122 12.78 14.52 15.84
C GLY A 122 11.68 15.18 15.00
N SER A 123 10.46 14.63 15.12
CA SER A 123 9.25 15.17 14.48
C SER A 123 8.50 16.20 15.33
N GLY A 124 8.82 16.29 16.64
CA GLY A 124 8.04 17.08 17.60
C GLY A 124 6.76 16.40 18.13
N LEU A 125 6.36 15.23 17.61
CA LEU A 125 5.17 14.50 18.10
C LEU A 125 5.42 13.72 19.39
N TYR A 126 6.64 13.20 19.56
CA TYR A 126 7.03 12.33 20.68
C TYR A 126 8.15 12.95 21.52
N GLY A 127 8.17 14.28 21.64
CA GLY A 127 9.18 15.04 22.38
C GLY A 127 9.29 16.48 21.86
N ASN A 128 10.10 17.30 22.52
CA ASN A 128 10.24 18.73 22.17
C ASN A 128 11.33 18.99 21.10
N ILE A 129 12.14 17.98 20.75
CA ILE A 129 13.19 18.10 19.73
C ILE A 129 12.56 17.94 18.35
N LYS A 130 12.85 18.90 17.45
CA LYS A 130 12.38 18.84 16.07
C LYS A 130 13.41 19.35 15.07
N SER A 131 13.47 18.69 13.91
CA SER A 131 14.08 19.21 12.69
C SER A 131 12.95 19.47 11.70
N THR A 132 12.63 20.75 11.50
CA THR A 132 11.52 21.18 10.65
C THR A 132 12.01 21.59 9.28
N ILE A 133 11.46 21.01 8.22
CA ILE A 133 11.64 21.41 6.83
C ILE A 133 10.44 22.28 6.43
N ASN A 134 10.67 23.57 6.22
CA ASN A 134 9.69 24.53 5.73
C ASN A 134 9.78 24.61 4.20
N LEU A 135 8.67 24.33 3.51
CA LEU A 135 8.60 24.45 2.06
C LEU A 135 8.31 25.89 1.67
N SER A 136 9.00 26.40 0.65
CA SER A 136 8.89 27.79 0.21
C SER A 136 8.94 27.93 -1.31
N GLY A 137 8.46 29.05 -1.84
CA GLY A 137 8.48 29.31 -3.28
C GLY A 137 7.35 28.62 -4.06
N ASN A 138 7.64 28.21 -5.29
CA ASN A 138 6.66 27.53 -6.14
C ASN A 138 6.42 26.09 -5.64
N PRO A 139 5.22 25.50 -5.78
CA PRO A 139 4.97 24.19 -5.18
C PRO A 139 5.79 23.02 -5.79
N PHE A 140 6.28 22.10 -4.95
CA PHE A 140 7.07 20.92 -5.33
C PHE A 140 6.88 19.76 -4.33
N ASN A 141 7.48 18.60 -4.61
CA ASN A 141 7.57 17.49 -3.65
C ASN A 141 8.81 17.65 -2.74
N ALA A 142 8.65 17.67 -1.43
CA ALA A 142 9.74 17.97 -0.51
C ALA A 142 10.89 16.95 -0.61
N ILE A 143 10.60 15.66 -0.47
CA ILE A 143 11.62 14.60 -0.45
C ILE A 143 11.24 13.46 -1.39
N THR A 144 12.19 13.00 -2.19
CA THR A 144 12.02 11.87 -3.12
C THR A 144 13.08 10.80 -2.91
N ILE A 145 12.65 9.55 -2.76
CA ILE A 145 13.51 8.37 -2.94
C ILE A 145 13.16 7.76 -4.29
N ARG A 146 14.08 7.76 -5.25
CA ARG A 146 13.89 7.10 -6.55
C ARG A 146 15.20 6.92 -7.28
N ALA A 147 15.28 5.93 -8.17
CA ALA A 147 16.40 5.85 -9.09
C ALA A 147 16.34 7.02 -10.08
N LEU A 148 17.49 7.61 -10.38
CA LEU A 148 17.61 8.52 -11.50
C LEU A 148 17.30 7.75 -12.79
N ARG A 149 16.60 8.39 -13.73
CA ARG A 149 16.37 7.80 -15.05
C ARG A 149 17.71 7.68 -15.75
N ASN A 150 18.24 6.46 -15.85
CA ASN A 150 19.30 6.18 -16.82
C ASN A 150 18.64 6.10 -18.20
N SER A 151 19.17 6.85 -19.17
CA SER A 151 18.79 6.77 -20.58
C SER A 151 19.10 5.42 -21.23
N ASN A 152 19.80 4.54 -20.52
CA ASN A 152 20.30 3.26 -21.02
C ASN A 152 19.67 2.08 -20.26
N ASN A 153 18.34 2.03 -20.21
CA ASN A 153 17.70 0.73 -20.11
C ASN A 153 17.66 0.16 -21.53
N ASP A 154 18.82 -0.24 -22.04
CA ASP A 154 18.86 -1.21 -23.13
C ASP A 154 18.17 -2.46 -22.57
N GLU A 155 16.90 -2.62 -22.92
CA GLU A 155 16.31 -3.95 -23.03
C GLU A 155 17.19 -4.69 -24.03
N ASN A 156 18.29 -5.28 -23.56
CA ASN A 156 18.93 -6.35 -24.29
C ASN A 156 17.84 -7.38 -24.52
N LEU A 157 17.33 -7.42 -25.75
CA LEU A 157 16.37 -8.38 -26.30
C LEU A 157 17.03 -9.76 -26.36
N ASN A 158 17.51 -10.25 -25.22
CA ASN A 158 17.76 -11.67 -25.03
C ASN A 158 16.42 -12.41 -25.20
N GLU A 159 16.48 -13.66 -25.68
CA GLU A 159 15.31 -14.53 -25.81
C GLU A 159 14.46 -14.47 -24.54
N GLN A 160 13.24 -13.97 -24.67
CA GLN A 160 12.37 -13.73 -23.53
C GLN A 160 11.88 -15.08 -22.99
N ILE A 161 12.38 -15.49 -21.83
CA ILE A 161 11.93 -16.71 -21.15
C ILE A 161 10.50 -16.46 -20.63
N LEU A 162 9.53 -17.10 -21.27
CA LEU A 162 8.13 -17.06 -20.88
C LEU A 162 7.47 -18.44 -20.98
N THR A 163 6.38 -18.61 -20.26
CA THR A 163 5.48 -19.77 -20.30
C THR A 163 4.05 -19.30 -20.03
N GLN A 164 3.07 -20.16 -20.29
CA GLN A 164 1.67 -19.88 -20.02
C GLN A 164 1.17 -20.72 -18.84
N ILE A 165 0.31 -20.14 -18.01
CA ILE A 165 -0.43 -20.88 -16.98
C ILE A 165 -1.44 -21.82 -17.63
N THR A 166 -1.49 -23.05 -17.15
CA THR A 166 -2.39 -24.10 -17.68
C THR A 166 -3.55 -24.46 -16.76
N ASP A 167 -3.55 -23.96 -15.51
CA ASP A 167 -4.67 -24.17 -14.60
C ASP A 167 -5.96 -23.56 -15.17
N PRO A 168 -7.10 -24.28 -15.13
CA PRO A 168 -8.38 -23.70 -15.49
C PRO A 168 -8.76 -22.52 -14.58
N TYR A 169 -8.40 -22.64 -13.30
CA TYR A 169 -8.62 -21.63 -12.27
C TYR A 169 -7.47 -21.65 -11.26
N ILE A 170 -6.92 -20.48 -10.95
CA ILE A 170 -5.99 -20.25 -9.84
C ILE A 170 -6.71 -19.45 -8.77
N PRO A 171 -6.85 -19.99 -7.55
CA PRO A 171 -7.51 -19.29 -6.46
C PRO A 171 -6.68 -18.13 -5.89
N SER A 172 -7.35 -17.06 -5.46
CA SER A 172 -6.71 -16.00 -4.68
C SER A 172 -6.21 -16.54 -3.34
N GLY A 173 -5.02 -16.12 -2.92
CA GLY A 173 -4.37 -16.59 -1.70
C GLY A 173 -3.59 -17.90 -1.84
N THR A 174 -3.50 -18.50 -3.03
CA THR A 174 -2.54 -19.58 -3.31
C THR A 174 -1.15 -19.03 -3.65
N ASN A 175 -0.13 -19.87 -3.60
CA ASN A 175 1.25 -19.53 -4.00
C ASN A 175 1.82 -20.49 -5.04
N THR A 176 1.02 -21.43 -5.56
CA THR A 176 1.47 -22.46 -6.49
C THR A 176 0.52 -22.54 -7.67
N PHE A 177 1.07 -22.69 -8.87
CA PHE A 177 0.34 -22.85 -10.12
C PHE A 177 1.15 -23.70 -11.12
N MET A 178 0.45 -24.26 -12.09
CA MET A 178 1.00 -25.08 -13.16
C MET A 178 1.18 -24.26 -14.44
N VAL A 179 2.33 -24.46 -15.09
CA VAL A 179 2.66 -23.83 -16.37
C VAL A 179 2.87 -24.87 -17.47
N SER A 180 2.80 -24.46 -18.73
CA SER A 180 3.02 -25.36 -19.87
C SER A 180 4.46 -25.92 -19.90
N ASN A 181 5.46 -25.10 -19.57
CA ASN A 181 6.85 -25.56 -19.45
C ASN A 181 7.66 -24.70 -18.45
N ALA A 182 8.09 -25.29 -17.35
CA ALA A 182 8.95 -24.63 -16.36
C ALA A 182 10.47 -24.80 -16.63
N GLY A 183 10.88 -25.57 -17.66
CA GLY A 183 12.26 -26.03 -17.84
C GLY A 183 13.32 -24.94 -18.14
N LYS A 184 12.89 -23.71 -18.46
CA LYS A 184 13.79 -22.54 -18.60
C LYS A 184 13.80 -21.62 -17.37
N PHE A 185 13.03 -21.94 -16.33
CA PHE A 185 12.96 -21.19 -15.07
C PHE A 185 13.77 -21.89 -13.98
N ASN A 186 14.28 -21.10 -13.03
CA ASN A 186 15.03 -21.59 -11.87
C ASN A 186 14.45 -21.03 -10.57
N VAL A 187 14.69 -21.72 -9.45
CA VAL A 187 14.47 -21.15 -8.12
C VAL A 187 15.38 -19.92 -7.95
N GLY A 188 14.83 -18.85 -7.39
CA GLY A 188 15.44 -17.52 -7.29
C GLY A 188 15.18 -16.60 -8.49
N ASP A 189 14.56 -17.10 -9.57
CA ASP A 189 14.20 -16.23 -10.69
C ASP A 189 13.09 -15.26 -10.31
N LEU A 190 13.31 -13.98 -10.62
CA LEU A 190 12.27 -12.96 -10.58
C LEU A 190 11.38 -13.09 -11.81
N ILE A 191 10.07 -13.16 -11.59
CA ILE A 191 9.06 -13.30 -12.64
C ILE A 191 8.01 -12.20 -12.54
N SER A 192 7.40 -11.86 -13.68
CA SER A 192 6.12 -11.18 -13.74
C SER A 192 5.03 -12.17 -14.15
N ILE A 193 3.91 -12.13 -13.46
CA ILE A 193 2.67 -12.82 -13.81
C ILE A 193 1.76 -11.79 -14.45
N ASP A 194 1.47 -11.95 -15.72
CA ASP A 194 0.77 -10.98 -16.55
C ASP A 194 -0.66 -11.45 -16.81
N LYS A 195 -1.62 -10.88 -16.07
CA LYS A 195 -3.05 -11.12 -16.28
C LYS A 195 -3.55 -10.23 -17.42
N PRO A 196 -4.03 -10.80 -18.54
CA PRO A 196 -4.56 -10.00 -19.63
C PRO A 196 -5.91 -9.39 -19.25
N VAL A 197 -6.13 -8.14 -19.67
CA VAL A 197 -7.46 -7.53 -19.65
C VAL A 197 -8.15 -7.89 -20.97
N THR A 198 -8.95 -8.94 -20.97
CA THR A 198 -9.73 -9.36 -22.14
C THR A 198 -11.10 -8.65 -22.19
N ALA A 199 -11.71 -8.59 -23.37
CA ALA A 199 -13.09 -8.10 -23.49
C ALA A 199 -14.06 -8.95 -22.66
N LYS A 200 -13.89 -10.28 -22.68
CA LYS A 200 -14.73 -11.22 -21.93
C LYS A 200 -14.63 -11.00 -20.42
N TRP A 201 -13.43 -10.68 -19.90
CA TRP A 201 -13.26 -10.36 -18.49
C TRP A 201 -13.87 -9.01 -18.14
N VAL A 202 -13.68 -7.97 -18.96
CA VAL A 202 -14.32 -6.66 -18.74
C VAL A 202 -15.86 -6.78 -18.76
N GLU A 203 -16.40 -7.62 -19.65
CA GLU A 203 -17.83 -7.93 -19.71
C GLU A 203 -18.32 -8.68 -18.47
N PHE A 204 -17.61 -9.75 -18.06
CA PHE A 204 -17.90 -10.51 -16.85
C PHE A 204 -17.92 -9.63 -15.60
N MET A 205 -16.96 -8.70 -15.49
CA MET A 205 -16.88 -7.71 -14.40
C MET A 205 -17.97 -6.62 -14.50
N GLN A 206 -18.78 -6.64 -15.56
CA GLN A 206 -19.82 -5.69 -15.91
C GLN A 206 -19.31 -4.25 -16.08
N MET A 207 -18.08 -4.08 -16.56
CA MET A 207 -17.42 -2.77 -16.71
C MET A 207 -17.30 -2.30 -18.17
N HIS A 208 -17.96 -3.01 -19.09
CA HIS A 208 -17.99 -2.70 -20.52
C HIS A 208 -18.97 -1.56 -20.88
N ASP A 209 -19.87 -1.21 -19.95
CA ASP A 209 -21.03 -0.32 -20.16
C ASP A 209 -20.92 1.03 -19.42
N LEU A 210 -19.72 1.40 -18.96
CA LEU A 210 -19.53 2.64 -18.23
C LEU A 210 -19.76 3.85 -19.15
N VAL A 211 -20.72 4.70 -18.79
CA VAL A 211 -21.03 5.95 -19.50
C VAL A 211 -21.08 7.11 -18.52
N ARG A 212 -20.62 8.28 -18.95
CA ARG A 212 -20.76 9.56 -18.23
C ARG A 212 -21.00 10.68 -19.23
N ASP A 213 -22.05 11.47 -19.01
CA ASP A 213 -22.41 12.60 -19.88
C ASP A 213 -22.52 12.19 -21.36
N GLY A 214 -23.10 11.02 -21.63
CA GLY A 214 -23.26 10.44 -22.97
C GLY A 214 -21.98 9.90 -23.60
N LYS A 215 -20.84 9.93 -22.89
CA LYS A 215 -19.54 9.45 -23.39
C LYS A 215 -19.11 8.14 -22.71
N PRO A 216 -18.68 7.13 -23.49
CA PRO A 216 -18.09 5.92 -22.92
C PRO A 216 -16.89 6.24 -22.02
N GLN A 217 -16.79 5.54 -20.90
CA GLN A 217 -15.66 5.57 -19.99
C GLN A 217 -14.95 4.22 -20.02
N THR A 218 -13.66 4.19 -19.69
CA THR A 218 -12.85 2.97 -19.74
C THR A 218 -12.33 2.63 -18.36
N TRP A 219 -12.79 1.51 -17.80
CA TRP A 219 -12.25 0.97 -16.56
C TRP A 219 -10.80 0.52 -16.73
N LEU A 220 -10.60 -0.56 -17.49
CA LEU A 220 -9.30 -1.08 -17.88
C LEU A 220 -9.29 -1.24 -19.40
N PRO A 221 -8.27 -0.72 -20.11
CA PRO A 221 -8.19 -0.91 -21.55
C PRO A 221 -8.05 -2.40 -21.89
N VAL A 222 -8.94 -2.91 -22.74
CA VAL A 222 -8.83 -4.26 -23.30
C VAL A 222 -7.51 -4.38 -24.07
N GLY A 223 -6.82 -5.50 -23.89
CA GLY A 223 -5.47 -5.74 -24.40
C GLY A 223 -4.34 -5.23 -23.51
N SER A 224 -4.64 -4.44 -22.46
CA SER A 224 -3.65 -4.13 -21.43
C SER A 224 -3.43 -5.30 -20.48
N VAL A 225 -2.39 -5.22 -19.65
CA VAL A 225 -2.07 -6.24 -18.64
C VAL A 225 -2.12 -5.66 -17.22
N LEU A 226 -2.34 -6.55 -16.26
CA LEU A 226 -2.09 -6.35 -14.84
C LEU A 226 -0.89 -7.22 -14.47
N ASN A 227 0.17 -6.62 -13.93
CA ASN A 227 1.43 -7.30 -13.66
C ASN A 227 1.60 -7.54 -12.16
N THR A 228 2.04 -8.74 -11.80
CA THR A 228 2.38 -9.11 -10.43
C THR A 228 3.79 -9.69 -10.40
N GLU A 229 4.71 -9.05 -9.69
CA GLU A 229 6.09 -9.51 -9.52
C GLU A 229 6.18 -10.55 -8.40
N ARG A 230 6.89 -11.65 -8.65
CA ARG A 230 7.13 -12.73 -7.67
C ARG A 230 8.51 -13.34 -7.85
N GLU A 231 9.05 -13.95 -6.80
CA GLU A 231 10.24 -14.79 -6.87
C GLU A 231 9.85 -16.26 -6.83
N ILE A 232 10.46 -17.09 -7.68
CA ILE A 232 10.25 -18.53 -7.66
C ILE A 232 11.01 -19.13 -6.46
N VAL A 233 10.29 -19.76 -5.54
CA VAL A 233 10.90 -20.43 -4.36
C VAL A 233 10.96 -21.94 -4.51
N LYS A 234 10.19 -22.53 -5.43
CA LYS A 234 10.23 -23.97 -5.72
C LYS A 234 9.74 -24.27 -7.13
N ILE A 235 10.37 -25.24 -7.77
CA ILE A 235 9.90 -25.86 -9.01
C ILE A 235 9.78 -27.37 -8.79
N SER A 236 8.65 -27.96 -9.21
CA SER A 236 8.39 -29.40 -9.16
C SER A 236 7.72 -29.85 -10.46
N GLY A 237 8.50 -30.33 -11.41
CA GLY A 237 8.03 -30.53 -12.79
C GLY A 237 7.58 -29.19 -13.38
N ASN A 238 6.31 -29.10 -13.77
CA ASN A 238 5.70 -27.89 -14.31
C ASN A 238 4.95 -27.03 -13.26
N PHE A 239 5.03 -27.39 -11.97
CA PHE A 239 4.52 -26.56 -10.90
C PHE A 239 5.57 -25.55 -10.45
N ILE A 240 5.17 -24.28 -10.39
CA ILE A 240 5.95 -23.17 -9.84
C ILE A 240 5.28 -22.74 -8.53
N THR A 241 6.07 -22.65 -7.45
CA THR A 241 5.68 -22.01 -6.20
C THR A 241 6.42 -20.69 -6.05
N VAL A 242 5.71 -19.64 -5.65
CA VAL A 242 6.22 -18.29 -5.44
C VAL A 242 6.33 -17.90 -3.98
N ASP A 243 7.18 -16.91 -3.70
CA ASP A 243 7.50 -16.38 -2.37
C ASP A 243 6.30 -15.78 -1.62
N VAL A 244 5.47 -15.00 -2.33
CA VAL A 244 4.29 -14.31 -1.77
C VAL A 244 3.01 -14.84 -2.41
N PRO A 245 1.93 -15.09 -1.64
CA PRO A 245 0.65 -15.50 -2.21
C PRO A 245 0.14 -14.56 -3.30
N LEU A 246 -0.54 -15.12 -4.29
CA LEU A 246 -1.22 -14.37 -5.33
C LEU A 246 -2.40 -13.63 -4.73
N THR A 247 -2.49 -12.33 -5.03
CA THR A 247 -3.53 -11.47 -4.47
C THR A 247 -4.78 -11.39 -5.33
N ASP A 248 -4.76 -12.03 -6.50
CA ASP A 248 -5.88 -12.09 -7.43
C ASP A 248 -6.11 -13.55 -7.86
N SER A 249 -7.30 -13.82 -8.37
CA SER A 249 -7.63 -15.08 -9.01
C SER A 249 -7.41 -15.00 -10.52
N TYR A 250 -7.17 -16.16 -11.13
CA TYR A 250 -6.95 -16.26 -12.57
C TYR A 250 -7.87 -17.33 -13.13
N ASP A 251 -8.84 -16.93 -13.93
CA ASP A 251 -9.85 -17.83 -14.49
C ASP A 251 -9.68 -17.88 -16.01
N SER A 252 -9.23 -19.03 -16.50
CA SER A 252 -8.95 -19.25 -17.93
C SER A 252 -10.18 -19.05 -18.81
N GLU A 253 -11.40 -19.21 -18.26
CA GLU A 253 -12.65 -18.99 -18.98
C GLU A 253 -12.74 -17.55 -19.49
N PHE A 254 -12.29 -16.58 -18.69
CA PHE A 254 -12.37 -15.16 -19.01
C PHE A 254 -11.06 -14.61 -19.59
N LEU A 255 -9.93 -15.26 -19.30
CA LEU A 255 -8.60 -14.75 -19.66
C LEU A 255 -8.04 -15.34 -20.97
N ASN A 256 -8.60 -16.43 -21.48
CA ASN A 256 -8.20 -17.03 -22.75
C ASN A 256 -9.09 -16.58 -23.93
N PRO A 257 -8.49 -16.33 -25.12
CA PRO A 257 -7.08 -16.01 -25.35
C PRO A 257 -6.71 -14.59 -24.85
N PRO A 258 -5.42 -14.29 -24.57
CA PRO A 258 -4.24 -15.13 -24.77
C PRO A 258 -3.89 -16.03 -23.56
N GLY A 259 -4.55 -15.82 -22.41
CA GLY A 259 -4.20 -16.46 -21.16
C GLY A 259 -3.15 -15.72 -20.34
N VAL A 260 -2.88 -16.25 -19.16
CA VAL A 260 -1.94 -15.64 -18.21
C VAL A 260 -0.52 -16.07 -18.55
N ILE A 261 0.34 -15.08 -18.76
CA ILE A 261 1.74 -15.31 -19.11
C ILE A 261 2.60 -15.16 -17.85
N VAL A 262 3.54 -16.08 -17.68
CA VAL A 262 4.61 -15.99 -16.69
C VAL A 262 5.90 -15.74 -17.45
N ARG A 263 6.56 -14.64 -17.12
CA ARG A 263 7.77 -14.19 -17.81
C ARG A 263 8.88 -13.96 -16.80
N LYS A 264 10.09 -14.42 -17.11
CA LYS A 264 11.27 -14.03 -16.35
C LYS A 264 11.55 -12.55 -16.61
N ILE A 265 11.84 -11.81 -15.55
CA ILE A 265 12.19 -10.39 -15.63
C ILE A 265 13.55 -10.14 -14.97
N ASN A 266 14.23 -9.09 -15.41
CA ASN A 266 15.42 -8.62 -14.73
C ASN A 266 15.02 -7.87 -13.47
N THR A 267 15.88 -7.91 -12.44
CA THR A 267 15.70 -7.11 -11.24
C THR A 267 15.60 -5.63 -11.63
N PRO A 268 14.47 -4.96 -11.32
CA PRO A 268 14.32 -3.54 -11.65
C PRO A 268 15.37 -2.71 -10.92
N ASN A 269 15.87 -1.64 -11.56
CA ASN A 269 16.74 -0.67 -10.91
C ASN A 269 15.93 0.17 -9.88
N ARG A 270 15.73 -0.39 -8.69
CA ARG A 270 15.08 0.25 -7.55
C ARG A 270 16.13 0.70 -6.55
N ILE A 271 15.90 1.87 -5.95
CA ILE A 271 16.66 2.27 -4.77
C ILE A 271 16.28 1.35 -3.63
N ALA A 272 17.30 0.79 -2.97
CA ALA A 272 17.12 -0.15 -1.89
C ALA A 272 17.70 0.35 -0.56
N HIS A 273 17.11 -0.08 0.55
CA HIS A 273 17.62 0.21 1.90
C HIS A 273 17.81 1.71 2.18
N SER A 274 16.84 2.53 1.77
CA SER A 274 16.87 3.98 1.98
C SER A 274 15.62 4.44 2.71
N GLY A 275 15.73 5.53 3.47
CA GLY A 275 14.62 5.98 4.30
C GLY A 275 14.64 7.46 4.65
N VAL A 276 13.47 7.93 5.07
CA VAL A 276 13.24 9.29 5.60
C VAL A 276 12.64 9.16 6.98
N GLU A 277 13.26 9.76 7.99
CA GLU A 277 12.81 9.55 9.36
C GLU A 277 13.03 10.72 10.32
N ASN A 278 12.21 10.76 11.39
CA ASN A 278 12.36 11.67 12.52
C ASN A 278 12.30 13.15 12.10
N LEU A 279 11.35 13.53 11.24
CA LEU A 279 11.25 14.86 10.65
C LEU A 279 9.87 15.50 10.84
N HIS A 280 9.88 16.82 10.82
CA HIS A 280 8.68 17.64 10.66
C HIS A 280 8.74 18.33 9.29
N ILE A 281 7.69 18.26 8.49
CA ILE A 281 7.60 18.90 7.17
C ILE A 281 6.36 19.80 7.15
N VAL A 282 6.52 21.06 6.75
CA VAL A 282 5.44 22.05 6.73
C VAL A 282 5.42 22.77 5.39
N SER A 283 4.26 22.80 4.73
CA SER A 283 4.02 23.74 3.62
C SER A 283 3.22 24.96 4.07
N PRO A 284 3.20 26.05 3.29
CA PRO A 284 2.16 27.06 3.42
C PRO A 284 0.76 26.41 3.29
N PRO A 285 -0.29 27.00 3.90
CA PRO A 285 -1.67 26.53 3.72
C PRO A 285 -2.05 26.44 2.24
N GLN A 286 -2.76 25.37 1.86
CA GLN A 286 -3.09 25.09 0.46
C GLN A 286 -4.62 24.99 0.22
N PRO A 287 -5.37 26.12 0.29
CA PRO A 287 -6.81 26.15 0.04
C PRO A 287 -7.09 26.14 -1.48
N ILE A 288 -6.65 25.08 -2.16
CA ILE A 288 -6.71 24.96 -3.62
C ILE A 288 -7.24 23.58 -4.04
N SER A 289 -7.51 23.41 -5.33
CA SER A 289 -7.74 22.09 -5.91
C SER A 289 -6.44 21.32 -6.05
N HIS A 290 -6.45 20.02 -5.76
CA HIS A 290 -5.32 19.12 -6.01
C HIS A 290 -5.00 18.97 -7.51
N THR A 291 -5.89 19.42 -8.40
CA THR A 291 -5.63 19.50 -9.85
C THR A 291 -4.71 20.67 -10.20
N GLN A 292 -4.53 21.63 -9.30
CA GLN A 292 -3.54 22.69 -9.42
C GLN A 292 -2.20 22.22 -8.85
N ARG A 293 -1.11 22.90 -9.21
CA ARG A 293 0.22 22.62 -8.67
C ARG A 293 0.22 22.86 -7.16
N HIS A 294 0.68 21.88 -6.38
CA HIS A 294 0.64 21.90 -4.91
C HIS A 294 1.90 21.27 -4.30
N PHE A 295 2.17 21.57 -3.04
CA PHE A 295 3.24 20.98 -2.26
C PHE A 295 2.83 19.60 -1.77
N THR A 296 3.75 18.65 -1.91
CA THR A 296 3.63 17.26 -1.44
C THR A 296 4.83 16.95 -0.55
N ALA A 297 4.72 16.01 0.38
CA ALA A 297 5.78 15.78 1.37
C ALA A 297 6.79 14.73 0.91
N LEU A 298 6.30 13.53 0.55
CA LEU A 298 7.17 12.38 0.35
C LEU A 298 6.73 11.52 -0.83
N ARG A 299 7.70 11.15 -1.66
CA ARG A 299 7.54 10.16 -2.73
C ARG A 299 8.63 9.10 -2.58
N ILE A 300 8.23 7.86 -2.35
CA ILE A 300 9.16 6.72 -2.32
C ILE A 300 8.87 5.84 -3.53
N ASN A 301 9.87 5.60 -4.38
CA ASN A 301 9.84 4.58 -5.41
C ASN A 301 11.09 3.70 -5.27
N GLY A 302 10.95 2.56 -4.62
CA GLY A 302 12.09 1.74 -4.22
C GLY A 302 11.74 0.35 -3.72
N GLU A 303 12.71 -0.29 -3.10
CA GLU A 303 12.64 -1.65 -2.56
C GLU A 303 13.22 -1.65 -1.15
N ASP A 304 12.59 -2.26 -0.15
CA ASP A 304 13.13 -2.23 1.22
C ASP A 304 13.40 -0.79 1.71
N CYS A 305 12.44 0.11 1.49
CA CYS A 305 12.51 1.51 1.89
C CYS A 305 11.56 1.80 3.05
N TRP A 306 11.76 2.92 3.74
CA TRP A 306 10.86 3.31 4.80
C TRP A 306 10.64 4.82 4.96
N ALA A 307 9.52 5.15 5.58
CA ALA A 307 9.25 6.43 6.21
C ALA A 307 8.89 6.18 7.68
N ARG A 308 9.53 6.88 8.63
CA ARG A 308 9.30 6.62 10.06
C ARG A 308 9.27 7.88 10.91
N ASN A 309 8.29 7.97 11.81
CA ASN A 309 8.21 9.04 12.81
C ASN A 309 8.27 10.44 12.17
N MET A 310 7.25 10.76 11.39
CA MET A 310 7.16 12.04 10.69
C MET A 310 5.89 12.79 11.06
N PHE A 311 6.00 14.11 11.17
CA PHE A 311 4.86 15.00 11.23
C PHE A 311 4.82 15.85 9.97
N ILE A 312 3.67 15.88 9.30
CA ILE A 312 3.51 16.53 8.01
C ILE A 312 2.30 17.46 8.09
N GLU A 313 2.50 18.75 7.90
CA GLU A 313 1.46 19.77 7.96
C GLU A 313 1.22 20.44 6.61
N GLU A 314 -0.06 20.63 6.28
CA GLU A 314 -0.58 21.41 5.15
C GLU A 314 -0.22 20.92 3.73
N THR A 315 0.68 19.94 3.59
CA THR A 315 0.94 19.30 2.30
C THR A 315 -0.29 18.56 1.79
N MET A 316 -0.41 18.43 0.48
CA MET A 316 -1.53 17.78 -0.20
C MET A 316 -1.00 16.56 -0.94
N ASN A 317 -1.80 15.49 -1.07
CA ASN A 317 -1.31 14.22 -1.61
C ASN A 317 -0.01 13.80 -0.89
N SER A 318 -0.03 13.82 0.45
CA SER A 318 1.18 14.02 1.24
C SER A 318 2.24 12.94 1.03
N VAL A 319 1.88 11.66 1.13
CA VAL A 319 2.81 10.53 1.04
C VAL A 319 2.35 9.56 -0.03
N ALA A 320 3.18 9.31 -1.04
CA ALA A 320 2.94 8.24 -2.01
C ALA A 320 4.13 7.29 -2.05
N VAL A 321 3.83 6.00 -2.11
CA VAL A 321 4.84 4.95 -2.26
C VAL A 321 4.61 4.16 -3.55
N GLY A 322 5.69 3.66 -4.12
CA GLY A 322 5.73 2.74 -5.24
C GLY A 322 6.96 1.84 -5.17
N GLY A 323 6.90 0.69 -5.85
CA GLY A 323 7.88 -0.37 -5.70
C GLY A 323 7.40 -1.47 -4.74
N LYS A 324 8.29 -2.05 -3.92
CA LYS A 324 7.92 -3.15 -3.02
C LYS A 324 8.62 -3.18 -1.67
N ARG A 325 8.02 -3.84 -0.68
CA ARG A 325 8.57 -4.03 0.68
C ARG A 325 8.88 -2.70 1.36
N ILE A 326 7.87 -1.83 1.46
CA ILE A 326 8.01 -0.48 2.00
C ILE A 326 7.20 -0.37 3.29
N THR A 327 7.81 0.17 4.36
CA THR A 327 7.10 0.50 5.60
C THR A 327 6.95 2.01 5.76
N VAL A 328 5.74 2.48 5.98
CA VAL A 328 5.41 3.83 6.45
C VAL A 328 4.88 3.69 7.87
N GLU A 329 5.67 4.02 8.89
CA GLU A 329 5.27 3.85 10.29
C GLU A 329 5.28 5.16 11.09
N ARG A 330 4.26 5.36 11.91
CA ARG A 330 4.14 6.53 12.81
C ARG A 330 4.28 7.86 12.06
N VAL A 331 3.61 7.97 10.91
CA VAL A 331 3.52 9.21 10.13
C VAL A 331 2.15 9.85 10.36
N THR A 332 2.15 11.12 10.76
CA THR A 332 0.93 11.91 10.94
C THR A 332 0.87 12.99 9.87
N VAL A 333 -0.21 13.00 9.12
CA VAL A 333 -0.56 14.09 8.19
C VAL A 333 -1.69 14.91 8.81
N GLN A 334 -1.48 16.21 8.96
CA GLN A 334 -2.48 17.15 9.46
C GLN A 334 -2.69 18.29 8.46
N ARG A 335 -3.95 18.58 8.15
CA ARG A 335 -4.32 19.72 7.31
C ARG A 335 -5.47 20.49 7.95
N LYS A 336 -5.32 21.81 8.01
CA LYS A 336 -6.40 22.74 8.38
C LYS A 336 -6.93 23.46 7.15
N ALA A 337 -6.11 23.68 6.12
CA ALA A 337 -6.58 24.29 4.88
C ALA A 337 -7.56 23.36 4.14
N LEU A 338 -8.80 23.83 4.01
CA LEU A 338 -9.85 23.13 3.29
C LEU A 338 -9.54 23.08 1.79
N HIS A 339 -9.46 21.87 1.26
CA HIS A 339 -9.28 21.63 -0.16
C HIS A 339 -10.50 22.14 -0.96
N GLN A 340 -10.25 22.78 -2.09
CA GLN A 340 -11.28 23.36 -2.98
C GLN A 340 -11.40 22.53 -4.26
N GLY A 341 -12.53 21.88 -4.54
CA GLY A 341 -12.77 21.18 -5.81
C GLY A 341 -13.23 19.74 -5.65
N SER A 342 -13.95 19.20 -6.64
CA SER A 342 -14.70 17.94 -6.47
C SER A 342 -13.86 16.66 -6.35
N SER A 343 -12.63 16.67 -6.85
CA SER A 343 -11.71 15.55 -6.72
C SER A 343 -10.73 15.84 -5.59
N ARG A 344 -10.71 14.95 -4.60
CA ARG A 344 -10.05 15.17 -3.30
C ARG A 344 -8.65 14.55 -3.30
N PRO A 345 -7.69 15.14 -2.56
CA PRO A 345 -6.34 14.58 -2.45
C PRO A 345 -6.33 13.31 -1.60
N ALA A 346 -5.32 12.47 -1.82
CA ALA A 346 -5.07 11.23 -1.08
C ALA A 346 -3.85 11.38 -0.18
N GLU A 347 -4.04 11.39 1.14
CA GLU A 347 -2.92 11.67 2.05
C GLU A 347 -1.89 10.55 2.10
N PHE A 348 -2.36 9.29 2.07
CA PHE A 348 -1.52 8.12 1.83
C PHE A 348 -1.91 7.42 0.53
N ALA A 349 -0.98 7.27 -0.39
CA ALA A 349 -1.16 6.55 -1.65
C ALA A 349 -0.20 5.35 -1.76
N PRO A 350 -0.59 4.16 -1.25
CA PRO A 350 0.26 2.98 -1.22
C PRO A 350 0.26 2.20 -2.54
N ASN A 351 0.92 2.75 -3.58
CA ASN A 351 0.92 2.20 -4.93
C ASN A 351 2.09 1.23 -5.20
N GLY A 352 2.17 0.16 -4.40
CA GLY A 352 3.20 -0.86 -4.54
C GLY A 352 2.79 -2.22 -3.98
N GLY A 353 3.67 -3.20 -4.10
CA GLY A 353 3.50 -4.52 -3.50
C GLY A 353 4.14 -4.61 -2.13
N GLN A 354 3.63 -5.45 -1.22
CA GLN A 354 4.21 -5.66 0.11
C GLN A 354 4.40 -4.35 0.90
N VAL A 355 3.40 -3.47 0.89
CA VAL A 355 3.44 -2.17 1.58
C VAL A 355 2.79 -2.27 2.95
N LEU A 356 3.46 -1.81 4.00
CA LEU A 356 2.92 -1.67 5.34
C LEU A 356 2.78 -0.19 5.70
N VAL A 357 1.57 0.27 6.01
CA VAL A 357 1.27 1.57 6.61
C VAL A 357 0.80 1.30 8.04
N ASP A 358 1.62 1.65 9.03
CA ASP A 358 1.44 1.20 10.41
C ASP A 358 1.40 2.37 11.40
N ARG A 359 0.39 2.41 12.27
CA ARG A 359 0.21 3.45 13.30
C ARG A 359 0.30 4.88 12.75
N CYS A 360 -0.19 5.07 11.51
CA CYS A 360 -0.22 6.36 10.85
C CYS A 360 -1.54 7.09 11.12
N ASN A 361 -1.50 8.42 11.04
CA ASN A 361 -2.64 9.27 11.34
C ASN A 361 -2.94 10.24 10.20
N VAL A 362 -4.23 10.48 9.95
CA VAL A 362 -4.70 11.62 9.15
C VAL A 362 -5.65 12.44 9.99
N ILE A 363 -5.42 13.75 10.04
CA ILE A 363 -6.28 14.74 10.71
C ILE A 363 -6.61 15.81 9.67
N ALA A 364 -7.69 15.58 8.92
CA ALA A 364 -8.08 16.45 7.82
C ALA A 364 -9.50 16.13 7.35
N ASP A 365 -10.29 17.16 7.08
CA ASP A 365 -11.55 17.03 6.37
C ASP A 365 -11.33 17.12 4.86
N ASN A 366 -12.26 16.53 4.12
CA ASN A 366 -12.34 16.65 2.67
C ASN A 366 -11.13 16.08 1.90
N VAL A 367 -10.52 15.01 2.45
CA VAL A 367 -9.43 14.23 1.84
C VAL A 367 -9.72 12.74 1.85
N TRP A 368 -9.17 11.97 0.90
CA TRP A 368 -9.08 10.52 1.06
C TRP A 368 -7.95 10.22 2.04
N PHE A 369 -8.25 9.52 3.13
CA PHE A 369 -7.22 9.16 4.12
C PHE A 369 -6.16 8.26 3.50
N VAL A 370 -6.63 7.24 2.78
CA VAL A 370 -5.82 6.30 1.99
C VAL A 370 -6.51 6.11 0.65
N ALA A 371 -5.75 6.16 -0.44
CA ALA A 371 -6.27 5.91 -1.79
C ALA A 371 -5.19 5.37 -2.73
N THR A 372 -5.41 4.17 -3.27
CA THR A 372 -4.52 3.58 -4.28
C THR A 372 -4.84 4.05 -5.70
N GLY A 373 -3.81 4.16 -6.53
CA GLY A 373 -3.93 4.26 -7.98
C GLY A 373 -4.40 2.94 -8.60
N GLY A 374 -4.43 2.90 -9.94
CA GLY A 374 -4.87 1.72 -10.67
C GLY A 374 -3.83 0.62 -10.75
N LYS A 375 -4.31 -0.62 -10.86
CA LYS A 375 -3.51 -1.83 -11.17
C LYS A 375 -2.51 -2.21 -10.07
N GLN A 376 -2.90 -2.06 -8.80
CA GLN A 376 -2.05 -2.43 -7.67
C GLN A 376 -2.27 -3.88 -7.26
N SER A 377 -1.19 -4.60 -6.93
CA SER A 377 -1.23 -5.97 -6.43
C SER A 377 -0.49 -6.01 -5.11
N GLY A 378 -1.19 -6.43 -4.06
CA GLY A 378 -0.68 -6.46 -2.70
C GLY A 378 0.33 -7.58 -2.42
N PRO A 379 0.55 -7.90 -1.13
CA PRO A 379 -0.23 -7.42 0.02
C PRO A 379 0.03 -5.93 0.33
N ILE A 380 -1.02 -5.16 0.59
CA ILE A 380 -0.96 -3.79 1.12
C ILE A 380 -1.69 -3.79 2.46
N VAL A 381 -1.05 -3.36 3.53
CA VAL A 381 -1.60 -3.42 4.90
C VAL A 381 -1.66 -2.03 5.50
N ILE A 382 -2.84 -1.64 5.95
CA ILE A 382 -3.09 -0.45 6.77
C ILE A 382 -3.38 -0.94 8.19
N LEU A 383 -2.38 -0.89 9.05
CA LEU A 383 -2.37 -1.49 10.39
C LEU A 383 -2.48 -0.42 11.46
N ASN A 384 -3.44 -0.55 12.38
CA ASN A 384 -3.57 0.29 13.58
C ASN A 384 -3.53 1.80 13.30
N CYS A 385 -4.02 2.21 12.13
CA CYS A 385 -4.07 3.61 11.73
C CYS A 385 -5.31 4.31 12.29
N LYS A 386 -5.22 5.62 12.51
CA LYS A 386 -6.34 6.44 12.97
C LYS A 386 -6.58 7.62 12.03
N PHE A 387 -7.82 7.76 11.58
CA PHE A 387 -8.23 8.82 10.67
C PHE A 387 -9.34 9.66 11.31
N THR A 388 -9.12 10.96 11.37
CA THR A 388 -10.07 11.95 11.86
C THR A 388 -10.41 12.89 10.71
N GLY A 389 -11.65 12.84 10.26
CA GLY A 389 -12.18 13.60 9.13
C GLY A 389 -13.51 13.05 8.63
N ASP A 390 -14.03 13.59 7.55
CA ASP A 390 -15.39 13.32 7.04
C ASP A 390 -15.48 12.42 5.79
N LEU A 391 -14.33 12.02 5.23
CA LEU A 391 -14.24 11.18 4.02
C LEU A 391 -13.76 9.76 4.34
N THR A 392 -13.29 9.02 3.33
CA THR A 392 -13.03 7.58 3.44
C THR A 392 -11.60 7.20 3.11
N ALA A 393 -11.19 6.05 3.62
CA ALA A 393 -10.08 5.26 3.11
C ALA A 393 -10.61 4.22 2.11
N GLU A 394 -9.95 4.03 0.97
CA GLU A 394 -10.43 3.12 -0.08
C GLU A 394 -9.28 2.65 -0.99
N SER A 395 -9.55 1.63 -1.82
CA SER A 395 -8.88 1.59 -3.13
C SER A 395 -9.60 2.57 -4.06
N HIS A 396 -8.85 3.41 -4.78
CA HIS A 396 -9.43 4.60 -5.39
C HIS A 396 -9.61 4.52 -6.91
N GLN A 397 -8.68 3.94 -7.65
CA GLN A 397 -8.78 3.87 -9.11
C GLN A 397 -8.66 2.44 -9.60
N ARG A 398 -9.62 1.98 -10.43
CA ARG A 398 -9.52 0.73 -11.17
C ARG A 398 -9.15 -0.47 -10.29
N TRP A 399 -8.65 -1.55 -10.86
CA TRP A 399 -8.43 -2.77 -10.10
C TRP A 399 -7.20 -2.70 -9.18
N SER A 400 -7.40 -2.76 -7.86
CA SER A 400 -6.37 -3.10 -6.87
C SER A 400 -6.76 -4.39 -6.14
N THR A 401 -5.79 -5.20 -5.74
CA THR A 401 -6.06 -6.45 -5.01
C THR A 401 -5.18 -6.70 -3.81
N GLY A 402 -5.69 -7.45 -2.83
CA GLY A 402 -4.94 -7.86 -1.64
C GLY A 402 -4.60 -6.69 -0.71
N MET A 403 -5.59 -5.87 -0.37
CA MET A 403 -5.43 -4.80 0.61
C MET A 403 -6.15 -5.14 1.92
N LEU A 404 -5.47 -5.01 3.05
CA LEU A 404 -5.98 -5.25 4.39
C LEU A 404 -6.03 -3.94 5.17
N TYR A 405 -7.20 -3.62 5.71
CA TYR A 405 -7.37 -2.65 6.80
C TYR A 405 -7.53 -3.44 8.08
N ASP A 406 -6.59 -3.31 9.02
CA ASP A 406 -6.53 -4.09 10.24
C ASP A 406 -6.50 -3.16 11.46
N ASN A 407 -7.53 -3.23 12.30
CA ASN A 407 -7.71 -2.38 13.47
C ASN A 407 -7.66 -0.87 13.18
N VAL A 408 -8.13 -0.46 11.99
CA VAL A 408 -8.20 0.96 11.61
C VAL A 408 -9.37 1.65 12.30
N ARG A 409 -9.14 2.87 12.79
CA ARG A 409 -10.15 3.71 13.45
C ARG A 409 -10.44 4.95 12.60
N ALA A 410 -11.63 5.04 12.04
CA ALA A 410 -12.13 6.17 11.25
C ALA A 410 -13.55 6.56 11.73
N GLU A 411 -13.72 6.84 13.02
CA GLU A 411 -15.04 6.96 13.68
C GLU A 411 -15.97 8.03 13.06
N THR A 412 -15.41 9.06 12.42
CA THR A 412 -16.17 10.12 11.74
C THR A 412 -16.19 9.97 10.21
N GLY A 413 -15.37 9.07 9.67
CA GLY A 413 -15.20 8.81 8.24
C GLY A 413 -15.54 7.36 7.87
N GLY A 414 -15.14 6.92 6.68
CA GLY A 414 -15.50 5.58 6.19
C GLY A 414 -14.35 4.73 5.67
N ILE A 415 -14.65 3.46 5.40
CA ILE A 415 -13.74 2.51 4.72
C ILE A 415 -14.52 1.81 3.60
N ASP A 416 -14.12 2.00 2.34
CA ASP A 416 -14.88 1.55 1.17
C ASP A 416 -14.08 0.61 0.25
N PHE A 417 -14.68 -0.55 -0.08
CA PHE A 417 -14.27 -1.46 -1.16
C PHE A 417 -15.42 -1.54 -2.17
N ARG A 418 -15.49 -0.57 -3.09
CA ARG A 418 -16.70 -0.34 -3.91
C ARG A 418 -16.43 -0.27 -5.40
N ASN A 419 -17.50 -0.44 -6.17
CA ASN A 419 -17.53 0.01 -7.54
C ASN A 419 -17.70 1.53 -7.59
N LYS A 420 -16.74 2.23 -8.18
CA LYS A 420 -16.79 3.68 -8.38
C LYS A 420 -17.39 4.07 -9.73
N GLY A 421 -17.87 3.11 -10.52
CA GLY A 421 -18.57 3.32 -11.79
C GLY A 421 -17.81 4.28 -12.70
N SER A 422 -18.53 5.26 -13.23
CA SER A 422 -17.96 6.27 -14.14
C SER A 422 -17.31 7.46 -13.44
N MET A 423 -17.02 7.39 -12.13
CA MET A 423 -16.24 8.43 -11.45
C MET A 423 -14.87 8.60 -12.11
N GLY A 424 -14.34 9.83 -12.08
CA GLY A 424 -13.11 10.16 -12.79
C GLY A 424 -13.26 9.92 -14.30
N SER A 425 -12.36 9.14 -14.87
CA SER A 425 -12.37 8.70 -16.28
C SER A 425 -12.85 7.25 -16.46
N GLY A 426 -13.66 6.74 -15.53
CA GLY A 426 -14.03 5.32 -15.44
C GLY A 426 -13.19 4.58 -14.41
N HIS A 427 -13.41 4.85 -13.12
CA HIS A 427 -12.70 4.14 -12.06
C HIS A 427 -13.21 2.69 -11.88
N GLY A 428 -14.47 2.40 -12.19
CA GLY A 428 -15.06 1.06 -12.14
C GLY A 428 -14.88 0.37 -10.80
N TRP A 429 -14.76 -0.97 -10.82
CA TRP A 429 -14.37 -1.73 -9.62
C TRP A 429 -13.00 -1.27 -9.13
N SER A 430 -12.94 -0.80 -7.87
CA SER A 430 -11.70 -0.34 -7.29
C SER A 430 -10.91 -1.43 -6.57
N MET A 431 -11.59 -2.44 -6.02
CA MET A 431 -10.99 -3.45 -5.15
C MET A 431 -11.51 -4.86 -5.44
N GLY A 432 -10.60 -5.83 -5.41
CA GLY A 432 -10.91 -7.25 -5.23
C GLY A 432 -10.01 -7.87 -4.17
N TRP A 433 -10.49 -8.91 -3.47
CA TRP A 433 -9.70 -9.64 -2.47
C TRP A 433 -9.19 -8.75 -1.32
N GLY A 434 -9.96 -7.71 -0.97
CA GLY A 434 -9.67 -6.80 0.14
C GLY A 434 -10.35 -7.23 1.43
N VAL A 435 -9.75 -6.90 2.58
CA VAL A 435 -10.26 -7.27 3.92
C VAL A 435 -10.29 -6.03 4.82
N ALA A 436 -11.42 -5.79 5.47
CA ALA A 436 -11.51 -4.94 6.65
C ALA A 436 -11.67 -5.86 7.87
N TRP A 437 -10.73 -5.78 8.81
CA TRP A 437 -10.62 -6.66 9.96
C TRP A 437 -10.63 -5.83 11.24
N ASN A 438 -11.60 -6.07 12.13
CA ASN A 438 -11.77 -5.38 13.41
C ASN A 438 -11.66 -3.84 13.33
N CYS A 439 -12.08 -3.27 12.19
CA CYS A 439 -12.07 -1.83 11.98
C CYS A 439 -13.26 -1.16 12.63
N VAL A 440 -13.10 0.10 13.01
CA VAL A 440 -14.22 0.96 13.41
C VAL A 440 -14.30 2.15 12.49
N ALA A 441 -15.44 2.34 11.85
CA ALA A 441 -15.69 3.48 10.98
C ALA A 441 -17.13 3.95 11.15
N LYS A 442 -17.43 5.20 10.77
CA LYS A 442 -18.81 5.70 10.72
C LYS A 442 -19.66 4.80 9.82
N ASN A 443 -19.12 4.51 8.64
CA ASN A 443 -19.76 3.64 7.66
C ASN A 443 -18.74 2.93 6.78
N PHE A 444 -19.21 1.88 6.13
CA PHE A 444 -18.50 1.10 5.14
C PHE A 444 -19.33 1.02 3.85
N VAL A 445 -18.67 0.86 2.71
CA VAL A 445 -19.29 0.39 1.47
C VAL A 445 -18.45 -0.77 0.96
N ILE A 446 -18.81 -1.99 1.34
CA ILE A 446 -18.09 -3.20 0.94
C ILE A 446 -18.93 -3.97 -0.07
N GLN A 447 -18.40 -4.17 -1.28
CA GLN A 447 -19.09 -4.79 -2.41
C GLN A 447 -18.23 -5.87 -3.04
N ASN A 448 -18.85 -6.92 -3.55
CA ASN A 448 -18.18 -8.02 -4.26
C ASN A 448 -18.24 -7.79 -5.77
N PRO A 449 -17.09 -7.66 -6.46
CA PRO A 449 -17.05 -7.80 -7.91
C PRO A 449 -17.44 -9.22 -8.34
N PRO A 450 -17.91 -9.43 -9.59
CA PRO A 450 -18.21 -10.76 -10.11
C PRO A 450 -17.04 -11.73 -9.93
N GLY A 451 -17.31 -12.90 -9.32
CA GLY A 451 -16.31 -13.95 -9.08
C GLY A 451 -15.21 -13.62 -8.07
N VAL A 452 -15.35 -12.52 -7.31
CA VAL A 452 -14.33 -12.00 -6.39
C VAL A 452 -14.96 -11.67 -5.04
N HIS A 453 -14.21 -11.86 -3.96
CA HIS A 453 -14.65 -11.52 -2.61
C HIS A 453 -13.90 -10.31 -2.05
N ASN A 454 -14.63 -9.46 -1.35
CA ASN A 454 -14.13 -8.48 -0.40
C ASN A 454 -14.79 -8.81 0.96
N TRP A 455 -14.05 -8.66 2.05
CA TRP A 455 -14.48 -9.07 3.39
C TRP A 455 -14.60 -7.90 4.36
N MET A 456 -15.61 -7.96 5.22
CA MET A 456 -15.78 -7.11 6.41
C MET A 456 -16.00 -8.01 7.61
N ILE A 457 -15.00 -8.10 8.47
CA ILE A 457 -14.94 -9.08 9.55
C ILE A 457 -14.73 -8.36 10.88
N GLY A 458 -15.62 -8.59 11.85
CA GLY A 458 -15.50 -8.03 13.20
C GLY A 458 -15.57 -6.49 13.27
N CYS A 459 -16.05 -5.85 12.21
CA CYS A 459 -16.01 -4.39 12.09
C CYS A 459 -17.23 -3.73 12.75
N ILE A 460 -17.01 -2.57 13.38
CA ILE A 460 -18.06 -1.75 13.99
C ILE A 460 -18.35 -0.55 13.09
N GLY A 461 -19.59 -0.44 12.64
CA GLY A 461 -20.09 0.62 11.76
C GLY A 461 -21.13 0.10 10.78
N GLU A 462 -21.89 1.00 10.16
CA GLU A 462 -22.93 0.63 9.21
C GLU A 462 -22.32 0.26 7.85
N ASN A 463 -22.67 -0.90 7.29
CA ASN A 463 -22.33 -1.22 5.90
C ASN A 463 -23.48 -0.78 4.99
N ILE A 464 -23.20 0.16 4.09
CA ILE A 464 -24.22 0.84 3.28
C ILE A 464 -24.27 0.20 1.87
N PRO A 465 -25.36 -0.49 1.50
CA PRO A 465 -25.57 -0.96 0.14
C PRO A 465 -25.72 0.23 -0.82
N LYS A 466 -25.03 0.19 -1.97
CA LYS A 466 -25.07 1.27 -2.96
C LYS A 466 -25.11 0.75 -4.40
N PRO A 467 -25.76 1.46 -5.33
CA PRO A 467 -25.57 1.23 -6.76
C PRO A 467 -24.19 1.77 -7.20
N ARG A 468 -23.87 1.61 -8.49
CA ARG A 468 -22.75 2.38 -9.07
C ARG A 468 -23.01 3.87 -8.89
N PRO A 469 -21.98 4.69 -8.64
CA PRO A 469 -22.13 6.15 -8.67
C PRO A 469 -22.84 6.60 -9.95
N PHE A 470 -23.71 7.61 -9.79
CA PHE A 470 -24.58 8.18 -10.84
C PHE A 470 -25.78 7.30 -11.27
N ASN A 471 -25.90 6.08 -10.76
CA ASN A 471 -27.07 5.23 -10.96
C ASN A 471 -27.96 5.24 -9.70
N GLN A 472 -29.25 4.95 -9.87
CA GLN A 472 -30.18 4.68 -8.76
C GLN A 472 -30.23 3.18 -8.42
N GLU A 473 -30.14 2.32 -9.44
CA GLU A 473 -30.20 0.86 -9.35
C GLU A 473 -29.29 0.23 -10.42
N PRO A 474 -28.98 -1.08 -10.33
CA PRO A 474 -29.23 -1.95 -9.18
C PRO A 474 -28.28 -1.64 -8.03
N ILE A 475 -28.72 -1.85 -6.79
CA ILE A 475 -27.82 -2.07 -5.67
C ILE A 475 -26.86 -3.21 -6.00
N LEU A 476 -25.56 -2.97 -5.85
CA LEU A 476 -24.54 -3.96 -6.17
C LEU A 476 -24.44 -5.04 -5.07
N PRO A 477 -24.00 -6.26 -5.41
CA PRO A 477 -23.79 -7.31 -4.42
C PRO A 477 -22.88 -6.84 -3.28
N GLY A 478 -23.36 -7.01 -2.05
CA GLY A 478 -22.60 -6.69 -0.84
C GLY A 478 -21.37 -7.59 -0.69
N GLY A 479 -20.41 -7.10 0.10
CA GLY A 479 -19.25 -7.85 0.54
C GLY A 479 -19.60 -9.07 1.39
N THR A 480 -18.60 -9.91 1.63
CA THR A 480 -18.70 -11.03 2.56
C THR A 480 -18.59 -10.49 3.99
N LEU A 481 -19.69 -10.56 4.74
CA LEU A 481 -19.76 -10.05 6.12
C LEU A 481 -19.61 -11.21 7.10
N ASP A 482 -18.86 -10.99 8.16
CA ASP A 482 -18.70 -11.93 9.27
C ASP A 482 -18.60 -11.14 10.58
N SER A 483 -19.45 -11.46 11.55
CA SER A 483 -19.45 -10.81 12.87
C SER A 483 -19.49 -9.28 12.84
N GLN A 484 -20.36 -8.67 12.04
CA GLN A 484 -20.51 -7.21 12.04
C GLN A 484 -21.03 -6.70 13.39
N GLY A 485 -20.38 -5.67 13.95
CA GLY A 485 -20.71 -5.09 15.25
C GLY A 485 -19.93 -5.70 16.41
N ASP A 486 -19.40 -6.90 16.24
CA ASP A 486 -18.70 -7.64 17.30
C ASP A 486 -17.28 -8.02 16.84
N PRO A 487 -16.22 -7.44 17.42
CA PRO A 487 -14.84 -7.81 17.08
C PRO A 487 -14.56 -9.30 17.27
N VAL A 488 -13.64 -9.83 16.46
CA VAL A 488 -13.27 -11.25 16.43
C VAL A 488 -11.81 -11.50 16.85
N THR A 489 -11.49 -12.73 17.23
CA THR A 489 -10.11 -13.24 17.31
C THR A 489 -9.65 -13.86 15.99
N PRO A 490 -8.37 -13.71 15.58
CA PRO A 490 -7.33 -12.90 16.22
C PRO A 490 -7.65 -11.39 16.21
N VAL A 491 -7.16 -10.65 17.21
CA VAL A 491 -7.39 -9.19 17.31
C VAL A 491 -6.85 -8.48 16.06
N SER A 492 -5.67 -8.87 15.58
CA SER A 492 -5.11 -8.42 14.30
C SER A 492 -4.80 -9.64 13.43
N LEU A 493 -5.33 -9.64 12.21
CA LEU A 493 -5.04 -10.65 11.22
C LEU A 493 -3.58 -10.59 10.76
N TYR A 494 -3.05 -9.40 10.46
CA TYR A 494 -1.67 -9.22 10.01
C TYR A 494 -0.67 -9.69 11.07
N LEU A 495 -0.84 -9.28 12.33
CA LEU A 495 0.07 -9.66 13.41
C LEU A 495 -0.02 -11.15 13.72
N ALA A 496 -1.22 -11.75 13.67
CA ALA A 496 -1.39 -13.19 13.82
C ALA A 496 -0.66 -13.97 12.72
N GLN A 497 -0.82 -13.53 11.46
CA GLN A 497 -0.15 -14.12 10.30
C GLN A 497 1.37 -13.97 10.40
N LEU A 498 1.87 -12.80 10.79
CA LEU A 498 3.29 -12.54 10.96
C LEU A 498 3.91 -13.42 12.06
N LYS A 499 3.21 -13.59 13.17
CA LYS A 499 3.60 -14.49 14.25
C LYS A 499 3.60 -15.95 13.80
N GLU A 500 2.62 -16.38 13.00
CA GLU A 500 2.63 -17.75 12.47
C GLU A 500 3.80 -17.99 11.50
N ARG A 501 4.11 -17.01 10.65
CA ARG A 501 5.17 -17.10 9.65
C ARG A 501 6.57 -16.99 10.24
N LEU A 502 6.81 -16.05 11.16
CA LEU A 502 8.15 -15.68 11.65
C LEU A 502 8.33 -15.73 13.17
N GLY A 503 7.27 -16.05 13.93
CA GLY A 503 7.31 -16.14 15.39
C GLY A 503 7.21 -14.80 16.12
N GLU A 504 7.19 -14.86 17.46
CA GLU A 504 7.02 -13.70 18.35
C GLU A 504 8.08 -12.61 18.18
N GLN A 505 9.31 -12.99 17.85
CA GLN A 505 10.39 -12.03 17.68
C GLN A 505 10.11 -11.06 16.53
N ALA A 506 9.42 -11.51 15.47
CA ALA A 506 9.05 -10.67 14.36
C ALA A 506 8.06 -9.57 14.78
N LEU A 507 7.15 -9.85 15.74
CA LEU A 507 6.26 -8.84 16.30
C LEU A 507 7.04 -7.79 17.10
N LYS A 508 7.94 -8.25 17.98
CA LYS A 508 8.79 -7.35 18.77
C LYS A 508 9.64 -6.44 17.89
N ASN A 509 10.15 -6.96 16.78
CA ASN A 509 10.96 -6.20 15.82
C ASN A 509 10.20 -5.01 15.21
N ILE A 510 8.87 -5.12 15.08
CA ILE A 510 7.99 -4.04 14.62
C ILE A 510 7.22 -3.40 15.79
N ALA A 511 7.72 -3.54 17.01
CA ALA A 511 7.17 -2.97 18.24
C ALA A 511 5.71 -3.38 18.54
N TYR A 512 5.41 -4.68 18.46
CA TYR A 512 4.17 -5.31 18.88
C TYR A 512 4.40 -6.44 19.89
#